data_AF-A0A8S3H8P0-F1
#
_entry.id   AF-A0A8S3H8P0-F1
#
_cell.length_a   1.000
_cell.length_b   1.000
_cell.length_c   1.000
_cell.angle_alpha   90.00
_cell.angle_beta   90.00
_cell.angle_gamma   90.00
#
_symmetry.space_group_name_H-M   'P 1'
#
loop_
_entity.id
_entity.type
_entity.pdbx_description
1 polymer ?
#
loop_
_entity_poly.entity_id
_entity_poly.type
_entity_poly.pdbx_seq_one_letter_code
_entity_poly.pdbx_strand_id
1 'polypeptide(L)'
;NIQDIAEKNWDMYNLTMSSVVNWELFPTKSTLLSALKCLTSEQIQLISTYTFVHNRAVWKGFPDLFVWNPVSKKCKFVEVKSHSDRLSHHQIVWLDKLVEFKIDCEVCKVSANGAKKLLQRTPSIIELD
;
A
#
# COMPACT_ATOMS: atom_id res chain seq x y z
N ASN A 1 -9.50 6.38 21.71
CA ASN A 1 -9.58 5.25 20.76
C ASN A 1 -9.29 5.80 19.36
N ILE A 2 -8.44 5.14 18.57
CA ILE A 2 -8.05 5.60 17.22
C ILE A 2 -9.24 5.64 16.25
N GLN A 3 -10.22 4.75 16.43
CA GLN A 3 -11.42 4.70 15.58
C GLN A 3 -12.30 5.93 15.81
N ASP A 4 -12.54 6.31 17.07
CA ASP A 4 -13.32 7.51 17.40
C ASP A 4 -12.66 8.79 16.86
N ILE A 5 -11.33 8.85 16.84
CA ILE A 5 -10.58 9.99 16.27
C ILE A 5 -10.78 10.02 14.75
N ALA A 6 -10.64 8.87 14.08
CA ALA A 6 -10.84 8.77 12.64
C ALA A 6 -12.28 9.13 12.24
N GLU A 7 -13.28 8.68 13.00
CA GLU A 7 -14.69 9.00 12.78
C GLU A 7 -14.96 10.51 12.90
N LYS A 8 -14.51 11.14 13.99
CA LYS A 8 -14.67 12.59 14.21
C LYS A 8 -13.98 13.40 13.12
N ASN A 9 -12.77 13.02 12.73
CA ASN A 9 -12.03 13.71 11.68
C ASN A 9 -12.69 13.54 10.31
N TRP A 10 -13.25 12.36 10.01
CA TRP A 10 -14.02 12.17 8.78
C TRP A 10 -15.22 13.12 8.74
N ASP A 11 -16.02 13.15 9.79
CA ASP A 11 -17.24 13.99 9.84
C ASP A 11 -16.93 15.48 9.74
N MET A 12 -15.78 15.91 10.25
CA MET A 12 -15.38 17.32 10.24
C MET A 12 -14.70 17.74 8.92
N TYR A 13 -13.94 16.85 8.28
CA TYR A 13 -12.96 17.25 7.26
C TYR A 13 -13.07 16.53 5.92
N ASN A 14 -13.96 15.54 5.72
CA ASN A 14 -13.99 14.73 4.49
C ASN A 14 -14.27 15.51 3.18
N LEU A 15 -14.82 16.73 3.25
CA LEU A 15 -15.06 17.62 2.11
C LEU A 15 -14.01 18.75 2.00
N THR A 16 -12.95 18.68 2.81
CA THR A 16 -11.89 19.69 2.83
C THR A 16 -10.65 19.21 2.09
N MET A 17 -9.93 20.15 1.47
CA MET A 17 -8.66 19.85 0.85
C MET A 17 -7.60 19.60 1.92
N SER A 18 -6.87 18.48 1.80
CA SER A 18 -5.74 18.16 2.65
C SER A 18 -4.55 17.77 1.79
N SER A 19 -3.37 18.25 2.15
CA SER A 19 -2.15 17.84 1.48
C SER A 19 -1.69 16.44 1.92
N VAL A 20 -2.16 15.94 3.08
CA VAL A 20 -1.79 14.62 3.64
C VAL A 20 -2.89 13.56 3.51
N VAL A 21 -4.16 13.96 3.44
CA VAL A 21 -5.29 13.02 3.37
C VAL A 21 -5.95 13.10 2.01
N ASN A 22 -6.06 11.97 1.34
CA ASN A 22 -6.93 11.81 0.18
C ASN A 22 -8.23 11.13 0.63
N TRP A 23 -9.31 11.91 0.76
CA TRP A 23 -10.61 11.43 1.22
C TRP A 23 -11.30 10.51 0.21
N GLU A 24 -10.95 10.61 -1.08
CA GLU A 24 -11.55 9.81 -2.16
C GLU A 24 -11.05 8.35 -2.18
N LEU A 25 -9.97 8.04 -1.45
CA LEU A 25 -9.45 6.66 -1.34
C LEU A 25 -10.45 5.70 -0.70
N PHE A 26 -11.34 6.22 0.16
CA PHE A 26 -12.36 5.42 0.82
C PHE A 26 -13.75 5.85 0.34
N PRO A 27 -14.57 4.93 -0.21
CA PRO A 27 -15.92 5.27 -0.66
C PRO A 27 -16.83 5.77 0.46
N THR A 28 -16.63 5.28 1.70
CA THR A 28 -17.44 5.66 2.86
C THR A 28 -16.61 5.66 4.15
N LYS A 29 -17.10 6.41 5.16
CA LYS A 29 -16.60 6.36 6.55
C LYS A 29 -16.55 4.94 7.08
N SER A 30 -17.59 4.14 6.82
CA SER A 30 -17.69 2.75 7.27
C SER A 30 -16.56 1.88 6.69
N THR A 31 -16.23 2.07 5.41
CA THR A 31 -15.12 1.36 4.75
C THR A 31 -13.80 1.65 5.46
N LEU A 32 -13.48 2.92 5.72
CA LEU A 32 -12.30 3.32 6.48
C LEU A 32 -12.27 2.69 7.88
N LEU A 33 -13.35 2.80 8.64
CA LEU A 33 -13.41 2.26 10.01
C LEU A 33 -13.29 0.73 10.01
N SER A 34 -13.81 0.03 9.00
CA SER A 34 -13.67 -1.42 8.85
C SER A 34 -12.22 -1.84 8.60
N ALA A 35 -11.48 -1.06 7.82
CA ALA A 35 -10.05 -1.24 7.57
C ALA A 35 -9.23 -1.00 8.85
N LEU A 36 -9.47 0.12 9.54
CA LEU A 36 -8.78 0.49 10.77
C LEU A 36 -9.00 -0.52 11.91
N LYS A 37 -10.15 -1.19 11.96
CA LYS A 37 -10.44 -2.27 12.93
C LYS A 37 -9.54 -3.49 12.79
N CYS A 38 -8.89 -3.66 11.64
CA CYS A 38 -8.01 -4.79 11.36
C CYS A 38 -6.54 -4.53 11.74
N LEU A 39 -6.23 -3.32 12.21
CA LEU A 39 -4.94 -2.94 12.78
C LEU A 39 -5.10 -2.64 14.27
N THR A 40 -4.07 -2.93 15.06
CA THR A 40 -4.04 -2.50 16.46
C THR A 40 -3.73 -1.00 16.55
N SER A 41 -4.07 -0.38 17.68
CA SER A 41 -3.69 1.03 17.91
C SER A 41 -2.17 1.23 17.92
N GLU A 42 -1.41 0.24 18.40
CA GLU A 42 0.05 0.25 18.38
C GLU A 42 0.61 0.23 16.96
N GLN A 43 0.10 -0.64 16.08
CA GLN A 43 0.52 -0.72 14.68
C GLN A 43 0.27 0.59 13.92
N ILE A 44 -0.90 1.21 14.14
CA ILE A 44 -1.21 2.52 13.53
C ILE A 44 -0.26 3.59 14.04
N GLN A 45 0.05 3.60 15.34
CA GLN A 45 1.03 4.52 15.92
C GLN A 45 2.42 4.30 15.33
N LEU A 46 2.89 3.07 15.19
CA LEU A 46 4.20 2.76 14.61
C LEU A 46 4.33 3.28 13.17
N ILE A 47 3.33 3.01 12.31
CA ILE A 47 3.30 3.55 10.94
C ILE A 47 3.28 5.08 10.96
N SER A 48 2.42 5.67 11.80
CA SER A 48 2.24 7.13 11.87
C SER A 48 3.51 7.83 12.37
N THR A 49 4.15 7.30 13.41
CA THR A 49 5.40 7.84 13.95
C THR A 49 6.55 7.68 12.96
N TYR A 50 6.69 6.51 12.33
CA TYR A 50 7.73 6.29 11.32
C TYR A 50 7.59 7.28 10.16
N THR A 51 6.36 7.47 9.66
CA THR A 51 6.09 8.40 8.55
C THR A 51 6.23 9.86 8.93
N PHE A 52 5.89 10.22 10.16
CA PHE A 52 6.08 11.56 10.68
C PHE A 52 7.58 11.90 10.83
N VAL A 53 8.37 11.02 11.44
CA VAL A 53 9.80 11.24 11.69
C VAL A 53 10.60 11.30 10.40
N HIS A 54 10.28 10.46 9.42
CA HIS A 54 11.03 10.37 8.16
C HIS A 54 10.41 11.17 7.00
N ASN A 55 9.44 12.03 7.29
CA ASN A 55 8.71 12.89 6.35
C ASN A 55 7.98 12.14 5.22
N ARG A 56 7.27 12.88 4.35
CA ARG A 56 6.45 12.27 3.29
C ARG A 56 7.22 11.46 2.26
N ALA A 57 8.51 11.72 2.07
CA ALA A 57 9.33 10.96 1.14
C ALA A 57 9.42 9.48 1.53
N VAL A 58 9.22 9.16 2.81
CA VAL A 58 9.22 7.78 3.25
C VAL A 58 8.04 7.00 2.71
N TRP A 59 6.90 7.61 2.34
CA TRP A 59 5.79 6.90 1.69
C TRP A 59 6.16 6.32 0.31
N LYS A 60 7.29 6.75 -0.27
CA LYS A 60 7.80 6.14 -1.50
C LYS A 60 8.09 4.66 -1.24
N GLY A 61 7.51 3.80 -2.08
CA GLY A 61 7.65 2.35 -1.94
C GLY A 61 6.77 1.72 -0.87
N PHE A 62 5.81 2.45 -0.31
CA PHE A 62 4.76 1.84 0.50
C PHE A 62 3.97 0.83 -0.35
N PRO A 63 3.52 -0.32 0.21
CA PRO A 63 2.90 -1.38 -0.57
C PRO A 63 1.68 -0.93 -1.36
N ASP A 64 1.51 -1.49 -2.57
CA ASP A 64 0.45 -1.11 -3.51
C ASP A 64 -0.97 -1.32 -2.94
N LEU A 65 -1.18 -2.42 -2.21
CA LEU A 65 -2.49 -2.80 -1.70
C LEU A 65 -2.50 -2.94 -0.19
N PHE A 66 -3.64 -2.57 0.40
CA PHE A 66 -4.03 -2.96 1.74
C PHE A 66 -5.32 -3.76 1.65
N VAL A 67 -5.26 -5.05 1.97
CA VAL A 67 -6.42 -5.94 1.97
C VAL A 67 -6.79 -6.30 3.40
N TRP A 68 -8.08 -6.36 3.70
CA TRP A 68 -8.56 -6.66 5.05
C TRP A 68 -9.83 -7.48 5.04
N ASN A 69 -10.05 -8.21 6.14
CA ASN A 69 -11.27 -8.92 6.43
C ASN A 69 -11.78 -8.48 7.80
N PRO A 70 -12.87 -7.70 7.86
CA PRO A 70 -13.39 -7.16 9.11
C PRO A 70 -14.01 -8.22 10.03
N VAL A 71 -14.44 -9.37 9.48
CA VAL A 71 -15.02 -10.47 10.26
C VAL A 71 -13.92 -11.21 11.03
N SER A 72 -12.83 -11.55 10.34
CA SER A 72 -11.69 -12.21 10.98
C SER A 72 -10.71 -11.25 11.66
N LYS A 73 -10.91 -9.93 11.50
CA LYS A 73 -10.03 -8.86 11.98
C LYS A 73 -8.58 -9.02 11.54
N LYS A 74 -8.39 -9.49 10.30
CA LYS A 74 -7.06 -9.66 9.69
C LYS A 74 -6.88 -8.64 8.57
N CYS A 75 -5.66 -8.16 8.40
CA CYS A 75 -5.25 -7.37 7.26
C CYS A 75 -3.91 -7.85 6.73
N LYS A 76 -3.58 -7.42 5.51
CA LYS A 76 -2.29 -7.64 4.88
C LYS A 76 -1.95 -6.49 3.95
N PHE A 77 -0.70 -6.03 4.00
CA PHE A 77 -0.14 -5.15 2.97
C PHE A 77 0.49 -5.98 1.85
N VAL A 78 0.17 -5.68 0.60
CA VAL A 78 0.62 -6.47 -0.55
C VAL A 78 1.30 -5.57 -1.56
N GLU A 79 2.54 -5.90 -1.88
CA GLU A 79 3.29 -5.30 -2.98
C GLU A 79 3.13 -6.17 -4.22
N VAL A 80 2.59 -5.62 -5.30
CA VAL A 80 2.28 -6.37 -6.53
C VAL A 80 3.41 -6.19 -7.53
N LYS A 81 3.98 -7.30 -7.97
CA LYS A 81 5.04 -7.31 -8.99
C LYS A 81 4.66 -8.18 -10.16
N SER A 82 4.99 -7.73 -11.37
CA SER A 82 5.04 -8.66 -12.50
C SER A 82 6.09 -9.75 -12.24
N HIS A 83 6.00 -10.85 -12.97
CA HIS A 83 6.94 -11.97 -12.85
C HIS A 83 8.41 -11.50 -12.91
N SER A 84 8.74 -10.59 -13.84
CA SER A 84 10.09 -10.07 -14.05
C SER A 84 10.49 -8.92 -13.14
N ASP A 85 9.55 -8.20 -12.52
CA ASP A 85 9.88 -7.01 -11.73
C ASP A 85 10.56 -7.35 -10.41
N ARG A 86 11.50 -6.50 -9.98
CA ARG A 86 12.13 -6.61 -8.67
C ARG A 86 11.57 -5.55 -7.72
N LEU A 87 11.70 -5.80 -6.43
CA LEU A 87 11.47 -4.77 -5.42
C LEU A 87 12.53 -3.68 -5.56
N SER A 88 12.11 -2.42 -5.45
CA SER A 88 13.03 -1.31 -5.25
C SER A 88 13.55 -1.31 -3.80
N HIS A 89 14.66 -0.62 -3.54
CA HIS A 89 15.21 -0.46 -2.19
C HIS A 89 14.18 0.12 -1.20
N HIS A 90 13.39 1.11 -1.63
CA HIS A 90 12.35 1.70 -0.78
C HIS A 90 11.24 0.70 -0.41
N GLN A 91 10.86 -0.17 -1.34
CA GLN A 91 9.87 -1.22 -1.10
C GLN A 91 10.38 -2.28 -0.12
N ILE A 92 11.65 -2.68 -0.25
CA ILE A 92 12.28 -3.61 0.70
C ILE A 92 12.25 -3.02 2.11
N VAL A 93 12.66 -1.76 2.27
CA VAL A 93 12.64 -1.07 3.59
C VAL A 93 11.24 -1.06 4.20
N TRP A 94 10.19 -0.84 3.40
CA TRP A 94 8.83 -0.87 3.92
C TRP A 94 8.37 -2.26 4.33
N LEU A 95 8.66 -3.28 3.55
CA LEU A 95 8.33 -4.67 3.90
C LEU A 95 9.05 -5.08 5.19
N ASP A 96 10.33 -4.74 5.34
CA ASP A 96 11.09 -4.98 6.56
C ASP A 96 10.47 -4.25 7.76
N LYS A 97 10.03 -3.00 7.58
CA LYS A 97 9.36 -2.23 8.65
C LYS A 97 8.00 -2.80 9.03
N LEU A 98 7.21 -3.28 8.07
CA LEU A 98 5.93 -3.92 8.36
C LEU A 98 6.12 -5.22 9.16
N VAL A 99 7.13 -6.02 8.81
CA VAL A 99 7.52 -7.21 9.60
C VAL A 99 7.97 -6.81 11.01
N GLU A 100 8.79 -5.77 11.16
CA GLU A 100 9.22 -5.22 12.46
C GLU A 100 8.02 -4.76 13.31
N PHE A 101 7.02 -4.13 12.68
CA PHE A 101 5.79 -3.69 13.33
C PHE A 101 4.78 -4.83 13.56
N LYS A 102 5.15 -6.08 13.22
CA LYS A 102 4.31 -7.27 13.35
C LYS A 102 3.01 -7.14 12.55
N ILE A 103 3.10 -6.55 11.36
CA ILE A 103 1.99 -6.40 10.41
C ILE A 103 2.23 -7.37 9.26
N ASP A 104 1.22 -8.15 8.91
CA ASP A 104 1.31 -9.13 7.82
C ASP A 104 1.52 -8.40 6.47
N CYS A 105 2.50 -8.85 5.70
CA CYS A 105 2.79 -8.32 4.39
C CYS A 105 3.36 -9.38 3.44
N GLU A 106 3.12 -9.22 2.14
CA GLU A 106 3.67 -10.12 1.13
C GLU A 106 3.95 -9.44 -0.21
N VAL A 107 4.74 -10.13 -1.04
CA VAL A 107 4.92 -9.78 -2.45
C VAL A 107 4.06 -10.71 -3.30
N CYS A 108 3.10 -10.14 -4.02
CA CYS A 108 2.26 -10.89 -4.95
C CYS A 108 2.86 -10.84 -6.35
N LYS A 109 3.32 -12.01 -6.84
CA LYS A 109 3.89 -12.17 -8.18
C LYS A 109 2.83 -12.55 -9.20
N VAL A 110 2.53 -11.63 -10.11
CA VAL A 110 1.53 -11.84 -11.17
C VAL A 110 2.22 -12.32 -12.44
N SER A 111 1.74 -13.44 -12.98
CA SER A 111 2.20 -13.99 -14.26
C SER A 111 1.04 -14.00 -15.26
N ALA A 112 1.28 -13.48 -16.46
CA ALA A 112 0.27 -13.49 -17.52
C ALA A 112 0.23 -14.88 -18.17
N ASN A 113 -0.85 -15.62 -17.92
CA ASN A 113 -1.12 -16.87 -18.63
C ASN A 113 -2.05 -16.56 -19.80
N GLY A 114 -1.54 -16.56 -21.04
CA GLY A 114 -2.39 -16.62 -22.24
C GLY A 114 -2.54 -15.37 -23.13
N ALA A 115 -1.66 -14.38 -23.09
CA ALA A 115 -1.53 -13.42 -24.19
C ALA A 115 -0.37 -13.86 -25.10
N LYS A 116 -0.62 -14.10 -26.39
CA LYS A 116 0.45 -14.26 -27.40
C LYS A 116 1.50 -13.19 -27.14
N LYS A 117 2.77 -13.59 -26.99
CA LYS A 117 3.96 -12.74 -26.81
C LYS A 117 3.70 -11.34 -27.38
N LEU A 118 3.38 -10.37 -26.53
CA LEU A 118 3.47 -8.97 -26.91
C LEU A 118 4.96 -8.70 -27.07
N LEU A 119 5.39 -8.88 -28.32
CA LEU A 119 6.66 -8.53 -28.94
C LEU A 119 7.75 -8.12 -27.93
N GLN A 120 8.59 -9.08 -27.56
CA GLN A 120 9.96 -8.75 -27.22
C GLN A 120 10.53 -8.05 -28.46
N ARG A 121 10.58 -6.72 -28.44
CA ARG A 121 11.30 -5.93 -29.44
C ARG A 121 12.78 -6.25 -29.31
N THR A 122 13.25 -7.23 -30.07
CA THR A 122 14.67 -7.31 -30.41
C THR A 122 14.95 -6.18 -31.40
N PRO A 123 15.95 -5.31 -31.20
CA PRO A 123 16.35 -4.36 -32.23
C PRO A 123 16.91 -5.18 -33.40
N SER A 124 16.27 -5.10 -34.56
CA SER A 124 16.90 -5.58 -35.80
C SER A 124 18.13 -4.70 -36.03
N ILE A 125 19.31 -5.28 -35.84
CA ILE A 125 20.55 -4.72 -36.40
C ILE A 125 20.35 -4.74 -37.91
N ILE A 126 20.38 -3.55 -38.52
CA ILE A 126 20.45 -3.41 -39.97
C ILE A 126 21.90 -3.71 -40.33
N GLU A 127 22.17 -4.89 -40.91
CA GLU A 127 23.38 -5.09 -41.71
C GLU A 127 23.20 -4.32 -43.02
N LEU A 128 24.10 -3.36 -43.26
CA LEU A 128 24.28 -2.69 -44.54
C LEU A 128 25.40 -3.46 -45.26
N ASP A 129 25.05 -4.12 -46.36
CA ASP A 129 25.96 -4.36 -47.48
C ASP A 129 25.87 -3.17 -48.45
#